data_AF-A0A9X2FRS2-F1
#
_entry.id   AF-A0A9X2FRS2-F1
#
_cell.length_a   1.000
_cell.length_b   1.000
_cell.length_c   1.000
_cell.angle_alpha   90.00
_cell.angle_beta   90.00
_cell.angle_gamma   90.00
#
_symmetry.space_group_name_H-M   'P 1'
#
loop_
_entity.id
_entity.type
_entity.pdbx_description
1 polymer ?
#
loop_
_entity_poly.entity_id
_entity_poly.type
_entity_poly.pdbx_seq_one_letter_code
_entity_poly.pdbx_strand_id
1 'polypeptide(L)' 'MMEKAWKKKSLKVEMQNEKGDVVNRTFNNIVKSASDENIIAFSDVVGQLTGETVKLTAVTDVNELAK' A
#
# COMPACT_ATOMS: atom_id res chain seq x y z
N MET A 1 -0.03 -30.11 9.27
CA MET A 1 -0.80 -28.91 8.89
C MET A 1 0.12 -28.04 8.06
N MET A 2 -0.20 -27.77 6.79
CA MET A 2 0.54 -26.75 6.04
C MET A 2 0.16 -25.41 6.65
N GLU A 3 1.13 -24.70 7.23
CA GLU A 3 1.00 -23.28 7.51
C GLU A 3 0.56 -22.63 6.20
N LYS A 4 -0.65 -22.05 6.18
CA LYS A 4 -1.05 -21.17 5.09
C LYS A 4 -0.03 -20.03 5.11
N ALA A 5 1.00 -20.09 4.26
CA ALA A 5 1.97 -19.01 4.13
C ALA A 5 1.20 -17.71 3.96
N TRP A 6 1.25 -16.84 4.97
CA TRP A 6 0.56 -15.56 4.96
C TRP A 6 1.37 -14.65 4.03
N LYS A 7 1.22 -14.85 2.72
CA LYS A 7 1.80 -13.94 1.74
C LYS A 7 1.09 -12.60 1.91
N LYS A 8 1.82 -11.61 2.40
CA LYS A 8 1.33 -10.26 2.67
C LYS A 8 1.87 -9.33 1.58
N LYS A 9 1.04 -8.39 1.16
CA LYS A 9 1.49 -7.23 0.36
C LYS A 9 1.79 -6.07 1.32
N SER A 10 2.81 -5.29 1.01
CA SER A 10 3.02 -3.95 1.55
C SER A 10 2.66 -2.94 0.47
N LEU A 11 2.09 -1.81 0.87
CA LEU A 11 1.66 -0.73 -0.01
C LEU A 11 2.36 0.54 0.43
N LYS A 12 3.02 1.20 -0.50
CA LYS A 12 3.56 2.54 -0.32
C LYS A 12 2.76 3.49 -1.20
N VAL A 13 2.18 4.51 -0.59
CA VAL A 13 1.49 5.60 -1.26
C VAL A 13 2.35 6.86 -1.10
N GLU A 14 2.86 7.36 -2.21
CA GLU A 14 3.56 8.63 -2.27
C GLU A 14 2.54 9.73 -2.60
N MET A 15 2.51 10.76 -1.76
CA MET A 15 1.58 11.87 -1.85
C MET A 15 2.32 13.20 -1.81
N GLN A 16 1.66 14.24 -2.31
CA GLN A 16 2.14 15.61 -2.21
C GLN A 16 1.18 16.40 -1.32
N ASN A 17 1.73 17.06 -0.30
CA ASN A 17 0.97 17.94 0.58
C ASN A 17 0.71 19.32 -0.07
N GLU A 18 -0.11 20.15 0.55
CA GLU A 18 -0.44 21.50 0.06
C GLU A 18 0.79 22.43 -0.05
N LYS A 19 1.87 22.14 0.67
CA LYS A 19 3.14 22.90 0.63
C LYS A 19 4.08 22.44 -0.49
N GLY A 20 3.73 21.37 -1.19
CA GLY A 20 4.54 20.76 -2.24
C GLY A 20 5.55 19.73 -1.76
N ASP A 21 5.59 19.40 -0.46
CA ASP A 21 6.46 18.35 0.05
C ASP A 21 5.91 16.96 -0.30
N VAL A 22 6.82 16.03 -0.53
CA VAL A 22 6.51 14.62 -0.74
C VAL A 22 6.37 13.91 0.60
N VAL A 23 5.22 13.28 0.81
CA VAL A 23 4.87 12.50 2.01
C VAL A 23 4.64 11.06 1.60
N ASN A 24 5.29 10.13 2.29
CA ASN A 24 5.13 8.70 2.06
C ASN A 24 4.30 8.07 3.18
N ARG A 25 3.22 7.35 2.82
CA ARG A 25 2.48 6.51 3.75
C ARG A 25 2.62 5.05 3.36
N THR A 26 2.97 4.23 4.34
CA THR A 26 3.17 2.79 4.15
C THR A 26 2.14 2.01 4.94
N PHE A 27 1.47 1.09 4.26
CA PHE A 27 0.48 0.18 4.82
C PHE A 27 0.98 -1.25 4.67
N ASN A 28 1.02 -1.97 5.78
CA ASN A 28 1.52 -3.35 5.83
C ASN A 28 0.39 -4.34 6.07
N ASN A 29 0.65 -5.61 5.79
CA ASN A 29 -0.30 -6.72 5.97
C ASN A 29 -1.53 -6.65 5.04
N ILE A 30 -1.38 -6.11 3.83
CA ILE A 30 -2.45 -6.17 2.84
C ILE A 30 -2.61 -7.62 2.36
N VAL A 31 -3.85 -8.08 2.25
CA VAL A 31 -4.16 -9.42 1.76
C VAL A 31 -3.65 -9.58 0.32
N LYS A 32 -2.95 -10.68 0.02
CA LYS A 32 -2.38 -10.88 -1.33
C LYS A 32 -3.41 -10.82 -2.45
N SER A 33 -4.64 -11.28 -2.18
CA SER A 33 -5.74 -11.29 -3.14
C SER A 33 -6.34 -9.90 -3.39
N ALA A 34 -5.83 -8.83 -2.75
CA ALA A 34 -6.22 -7.48 -3.10
C ALA A 34 -5.87 -7.23 -4.57
N SER A 35 -6.89 -6.89 -5.36
CA SER A 35 -6.76 -6.47 -6.75
C SER A 35 -6.10 -5.09 -6.82
N ASP A 36 -5.46 -4.81 -7.94
CA ASP A 36 -4.82 -3.52 -8.17
C ASP A 36 -5.84 -2.37 -8.14
N GLU A 37 -7.07 -2.61 -8.63
CA GLU A 37 -8.20 -1.69 -8.54
C GLU A 37 -8.54 -1.31 -7.09
N ASN A 38 -8.61 -2.29 -6.19
CA ASN A 38 -8.88 -2.04 -4.77
C ASN A 38 -7.74 -1.29 -4.09
N ILE A 39 -6.50 -1.55 -4.52
CA ILE A 39 -5.31 -0.87 -4.01
C ILE A 39 -5.30 0.60 -4.45
N ILE A 40 -5.62 0.87 -5.72
CA ILE A 40 -5.73 2.23 -6.26
C ILE A 40 -6.86 2.99 -5.56
N ALA A 41 -8.04 2.38 -5.45
CA ALA A 41 -9.18 2.99 -4.76
C ALA A 41 -8.85 3.31 -3.29
N PHE A 42 -8.10 2.44 -2.61
CA PHE A 42 -7.62 2.69 -1.26
C PHE A 42 -6.66 3.89 -1.20
N SER A 43 -5.69 3.98 -2.12
CA SER A 43 -4.79 5.14 -2.21
C SER A 43 -5.55 6.45 -2.40
N ASP A 44 -6.57 6.46 -3.26
CA ASP A 44 -7.42 7.63 -3.50
C ASP A 44 -8.19 8.04 -2.25
N VAL A 45 -8.75 7.08 -1.52
CA VAL A 45 -9.41 7.33 -0.22
C VAL A 45 -8.43 7.94 0.78
N VAL A 46 -7.18 7.43 0.85
CA VAL A 46 -6.15 8.01 1.73
C VAL A 46 -5.88 9.46 1.34
N GLY A 47 -5.73 9.76 0.05
CA GLY A 47 -5.53 11.13 -0.43
C GLY A 47 -6.68 12.07 -0.07
N GLN A 48 -7.93 11.62 -0.24
CA GLN A 48 -9.13 12.37 0.13
C GLN A 48 -9.19 12.66 1.63
N LEU A 49 -8.86 11.68 2.47
CA LEU A 49 -8.89 11.83 3.92
C LEU A 49 -7.81 12.77 4.45
N THR A 50 -6.67 12.85 3.77
CA THR A 50 -5.53 13.67 4.20
C THR A 50 -5.47 15.02 3.51
N GLY A 51 -6.30 15.26 2.49
CA GLY A 51 -6.23 16.45 1.65
C GLY A 51 -4.96 16.49 0.78
N GLU A 52 -4.39 15.32 0.46
CA GLU A 52 -3.13 15.22 -0.28
C GLU A 52 -3.34 14.57 -1.64
N THR A 53 -2.53 14.97 -2.63
CA THR A 53 -2.61 14.39 -3.98
C THR A 53 -1.74 13.15 -4.07
N VAL A 54 -2.33 12.01 -4.42
CA VAL A 54 -1.58 10.78 -4.69
C VAL A 54 -0.73 10.95 -5.97
N LYS A 55 0.55 10.63 -5.88
CA LYS A 55 1.51 10.68 -7.00
C LYS A 55 1.88 9.29 -7.50
N LEU A 56 2.09 8.37 -6.57
CA LEU A 56 2.51 7.01 -6.89
C LEU A 56 1.93 6.04 -5.87
N THR A 57 1.49 4.89 -6.37
CA THR A 57 1.12 3.74 -5.55
C THR A 57 2.04 2.58 -5.92
N ALA A 58 2.81 2.07 -4.95
CA ALA A 58 3.74 0.97 -5.14
C ALA A 58 3.36 -0.20 -4.23
N VAL A 59 3.35 -1.41 -4.79
CA VAL A 59 3.00 -2.65 -4.09
C VAL A 59 4.23 -3.54 -4.02
N THR A 60 4.52 -4.07 -2.83
CA THR A 60 5.62 -5.01 -2.59
C THR A 60 5.06 -6.33 -2.09
N ASP A 61 5.33 -7.43 -2.78
CA ASP A 61 5.05 -8.78 -2.29
C ASP A 61 6.08 -9.19 -1.24
N VAL A 62 5.61 -9.54 -0.04
CA VAL A 62 6.45 -10.07 1.04
C VAL A 62 6.42 -11.60 0.97
N ASN A 63 7.58 -12.20 0.77
CA ASN A 63 7.76 -13.66 0.81
C ASN A 63 8.43 -14.06 2.13
N GLU A 64 7.90 -15.10 2.78
CA GLU A 64 8.57 -15.74 3.92
C GLU A 64 9.70 -16.62 3.39
N LEU A 65 10.89 -16.46 3.95
CA LEU A 65 12.04 -17.33 3.69
C LEU A 65 12.16 -18.30 4.86
N ALA A 66 12.15 -19.61 4.56
CA ALA A 66 12.46 -20.63 5.57
C ALA A 66 13.95 -20.53 5.94
N LYS A 67 14.26 -20.65 7.23
CA LYS A 67 15.63 -20.72 7.74
C LYS A 67 15.99 -22.15 8.11
#